data_AF-A0A6I9PJS0-F1
#
_entry.id   AF-A0A6I9PJS0-F1
#
_cell.length_a   1.000
_cell.length_b   1.000
_cell.length_c   1.000
_cell.angle_alpha   90.00
_cell.angle_beta   90.00
_cell.angle_gamma   90.00
#
_symmetry.space_group_name_H-M   'P 1'
#
loop_
_entity.id
_entity.type
_entity.pdbx_description
1 polymer ?
#
loop_
_entity_poly.entity_id
_entity_poly.type
_entity_poly.pdbx_seq_one_letter_code
_entity_poly.pdbx_strand_id
1 'polypeptide(L)'
;MWSVGCIFGELLTQKPLFPGKSEIDQINKIFKDLGSPSEKIWPGYNELPAVKKMTFTEYPYNNLRKRFGALLSDQGFDLMNK
;
A
#
# COMPACT_ATOMS: atom_id res chain seq x y z
N MET A 1 4.26 -4.49 10.72
CA MET A 1 2.91 -4.73 11.30
C MET A 1 1.84 -4.42 10.24
N TRP A 2 1.65 -5.30 9.25
CA TRP A 2 0.84 -4.98 8.06
C TRP A 2 -0.68 -5.05 8.32
N SER A 3 -1.18 -6.20 8.79
CA SER A 3 -2.62 -6.44 8.94
C SER A 3 -3.30 -5.45 9.88
N VAL A 4 -2.61 -5.02 10.94
CA VAL A 4 -3.12 -4.02 11.90
C VAL A 4 -3.28 -2.65 11.22
N GLY A 5 -2.33 -2.24 10.37
CA GLY A 5 -2.46 -1.00 9.59
C GLY A 5 -3.64 -1.05 8.62
N CYS A 6 -3.88 -2.19 7.98
CA CYS A 6 -5.06 -2.40 7.13
C CYS A 6 -6.37 -2.27 7.92
N ILE A 7 -6.47 -2.91 9.10
CA ILE A 7 -7.65 -2.83 9.97
C ILE A 7 -7.87 -1.38 10.41
N PHE A 8 -6.81 -0.68 10.82
CA PHE A 8 -6.90 0.72 11.22
C PHE A 8 -7.41 1.60 10.07
N GLY A 9 -6.85 1.47 8.86
CA GLY A 9 -7.31 2.20 7.68
C GLY A 9 -8.76 1.88 7.28
N GLU A 10 -9.19 0.62 7.46
CA GLU A 10 -10.57 0.19 7.23
C GLU A 10 -11.55 0.80 8.22
N LEU A 11 -11.19 0.86 9.51
CA LEU A 11 -12.01 1.53 10.53
C LEU A 11 -12.22 3.03 10.24
N LEU A 12 -11.20 3.70 9.71
CA LEU A 12 -11.28 5.12 9.35
C LEU A 12 -12.19 5.39 8.14
N THR A 13 -12.24 4.47 7.18
CA THR A 13 -12.97 4.65 5.91
C THR A 13 -14.28 3.88 5.85
N GLN A 14 -14.56 3.05 6.87
CA GLN A 14 -15.67 2.11 6.96
C GLN A 14 -15.79 1.18 5.75
N LYS A 15 -14.67 0.95 5.05
CA LYS A 15 -14.57 0.15 3.83
C LYS A 15 -13.21 -0.56 3.83
N PRO A 16 -13.11 -1.76 3.26
CA PRO A 16 -11.83 -2.46 3.15
C PRO A 16 -10.76 -1.56 2.54
N LEU A 17 -9.59 -1.50 3.18
CA LEU A 17 -8.51 -0.60 2.76
C LEU A 17 -8.07 -0.92 1.32
N PHE A 18 -7.90 -2.21 1.03
CA PHE A 18 -7.51 -2.75 -0.25
C PHE A 18 -8.46 -3.90 -0.64
N PRO A 19 -9.57 -3.61 -1.35
CA PRO A 19 -10.55 -4.64 -1.72
C PRO A 19 -10.12 -5.32 -3.03
N GLY A 20 -9.17 -6.25 -2.96
CA GLY A 20 -8.71 -7.05 -4.10
C GLY A 20 -9.59 -8.25 -4.39
N LYS A 21 -9.74 -8.57 -5.67
CA LYS A 21 -10.49 -9.74 -6.16
C LYS A 21 -9.60 -10.95 -6.48
N SER A 22 -8.30 -10.73 -6.62
CA SER A 22 -7.26 -11.73 -6.82
C SER A 22 -5.96 -11.26 -6.15
N GLU A 23 -4.97 -12.12 -6.00
CA GLU A 23 -3.66 -11.74 -5.44
C GLU A 23 -3.00 -10.61 -6.23
N ILE A 24 -3.10 -10.67 -7.57
CA ILE A 24 -2.55 -9.64 -8.46
C ILE A 24 -3.30 -8.32 -8.31
N ASP A 25 -4.62 -8.35 -8.24
CA ASP A 25 -5.44 -7.16 -8.03
C ASP A 25 -5.20 -6.54 -6.64
N GLN A 26 -5.01 -7.37 -5.62
CA GLN A 26 -4.65 -6.94 -4.27
C GLN A 26 -3.32 -6.19 -4.27
N ILE A 27 -2.28 -6.76 -4.87
CA ILE A 27 -0.96 -6.14 -4.97
C ILE A 27 -1.02 -4.83 -5.76
N ASN A 28 -1.74 -4.81 -6.89
CA ASN A 28 -1.90 -3.58 -7.68
C ASN A 28 -2.59 -2.46 -6.88
N LYS A 29 -3.60 -2.78 -6.06
CA LYS A 29 -4.25 -1.79 -5.17
C LYS A 29 -3.30 -1.25 -4.12
N ILE A 30 -2.47 -2.12 -3.55
CA ILE A 30 -1.43 -1.71 -2.60
C ILE A 30 -0.46 -0.74 -3.27
N PHE A 31 0.09 -1.10 -4.43
CA PHE A 31 1.04 -0.23 -5.14
C PHE A 31 0.40 1.08 -5.60
N LYS A 32 -0.86 1.06 -5.99
CA LYS A 32 -1.59 2.28 -6.36
C LYS A 32 -1.64 3.31 -5.22
N ASP A 33 -1.76 2.83 -3.99
CA ASP A 33 -1.87 3.71 -2.82
C ASP A 33 -0.54 3.99 -2.13
N LEU A 34 0.42 3.06 -2.13
CA LEU A 34 1.71 3.21 -1.44
C LEU A 34 2.85 3.59 -2.39
N GLY A 35 2.65 3.46 -3.70
CA GLY A 35 3.71 3.48 -4.69
C GLY A 35 4.25 2.07 -4.98
N SER A 36 4.84 1.90 -6.15
CA SER A 36 5.52 0.67 -6.54
C SER A 36 6.88 0.58 -5.85
N PRO A 37 7.25 -0.58 -5.28
CA PRO A 37 8.56 -0.78 -4.69
C PRO A 37 9.65 -0.62 -5.74
N SER A 38 10.83 -0.21 -5.29
CA SER A 38 12.05 -0.21 -6.08
C SER A 38 13.16 -0.88 -5.27
N GLU A 39 14.24 -1.30 -5.93
CA GLU A 39 15.41 -1.88 -5.26
C GLU A 39 16.02 -0.99 -4.17
N LYS A 40 15.79 0.33 -4.23
CA LYS A 40 16.22 1.26 -3.16
C LYS A 40 15.39 1.12 -1.88
N ILE A 41 14.10 0.83 -2.02
CA ILE A 41 13.14 0.77 -0.91
C ILE A 41 13.02 -0.67 -0.39
N TRP A 42 13.06 -1.65 -1.30
CA TRP A 42 13.04 -3.06 -1.00
C TRP A 42 14.11 -3.77 -1.85
N PRO A 43 15.33 -3.95 -1.32
CA PRO A 43 16.38 -4.71 -1.98
C PRO A 43 15.93 -6.16 -2.24
N GLY A 44 16.08 -6.64 -3.48
CA GLY A 44 15.65 -7.97 -3.90
C GLY A 44 14.18 -8.07 -4.34
N TYR A 45 13.46 -6.95 -4.43
CA TYR A 45 12.08 -6.92 -4.93
C TYR A 45 11.97 -7.48 -6.36
N ASN A 46 12.87 -7.08 -7.25
CA ASN A 46 12.94 -7.56 -8.63
C ASN A 46 13.35 -9.03 -8.73
N GLU A 47 13.89 -9.61 -7.65
CA GLU A 47 14.30 -11.01 -7.64
C GLU A 47 13.15 -11.96 -7.32
N LEU A 48 12.06 -11.44 -6.76
CA LEU A 48 10.90 -12.22 -6.32
C LEU A 48 10.26 -12.96 -7.52
N PRO A 49 9.94 -14.27 -7.36
CA PRO A 49 9.37 -15.06 -8.45
C PRO A 49 8.09 -14.48 -9.05
N ALA A 50 7.24 -13.85 -8.22
CA ALA A 50 6.01 -13.22 -8.68
C ALA A 50 6.29 -11.96 -9.51
N VAL A 51 7.24 -11.12 -9.09
CA VAL A 51 7.63 -9.89 -9.80
C VAL A 51 8.30 -10.19 -11.13
N LYS A 52 9.11 -11.26 -11.21
CA LYS A 52 9.70 -11.72 -12.49
C LYS A 52 8.68 -12.28 -13.48
N LYS A 53 7.59 -12.86 -12.97
CA LYS A 53 6.57 -13.54 -13.79
C LYS A 53 5.38 -12.65 -14.14
N MET A 54 5.19 -11.54 -13.42
CA MET A 54 4.02 -10.69 -13.52
C MET A 54 4.43 -9.24 -13.76
N THR A 55 3.77 -8.57 -14.70
CA THR A 55 3.96 -7.14 -14.93
C THR A 55 3.03 -6.36 -14.00
N PHE A 56 3.61 -5.59 -13.08
CA PHE A 56 2.86 -4.67 -12.24
C PHE A 56 2.84 -3.26 -12.85
N THR A 57 1.78 -2.51 -12.60
CA THR A 57 1.75 -1.09 -12.99
C THR A 57 2.66 -0.31 -12.06
N GLU A 58 3.51 0.56 -12.62
CA GLU A 58 4.35 1.44 -11.81
C GLU A 58 3.56 2.64 -11.28
N TYR A 59 3.59 2.82 -9.97
CA TYR A 59 2.98 3.95 -9.26
C TYR A 59 4.07 4.74 -8.55
N PRO A 60 4.33 6.00 -8.96
CA PRO A 60 5.53 6.72 -8.53
C PRO A 60 5.49 7.28 -7.10
N TYR A 61 4.30 7.37 -6.45
CA TYR A 61 4.16 8.09 -5.18
C TYR A 61 3.20 7.41 -4.19
N ASN A 62 3.48 7.59 -2.90
CA ASN A 62 2.60 7.22 -1.79
C ASN A 62 1.45 8.25 -1.67
N ASN A 63 0.21 7.76 -1.74
CA ASN A 63 -1.04 8.53 -1.69
C ASN A 63 -1.75 8.48 -0.33
N LEU A 64 -1.16 7.87 0.70
CA LEU A 64 -1.80 7.76 2.02
C LEU A 64 -2.20 9.12 2.58
N ARG A 65 -1.36 10.16 2.42
CA ARG A 65 -1.66 11.49 2.95
C ARG A 65 -2.84 12.14 2.24
N LYS A 66 -2.98 11.89 0.94
CA LYS A 66 -4.14 12.33 0.17
C LYS A 66 -5.41 11.57 0.59
N ARG A 67 -5.30 10.27 0.89
CA ARG A 67 -6.43 9.41 1.23
C ARG A 67 -6.95 9.65 2.66
N PHE A 68 -6.06 9.87 3.62
CA PHE A 68 -6.39 9.95 5.05
C PHE A 68 -6.14 11.31 5.70
N GLY A 69 -5.59 12.29 4.97
CA GLY A 69 -5.16 13.57 5.55
C GLY A 69 -6.28 14.39 6.20
N ALA A 70 -7.54 14.20 5.78
CA ALA A 70 -8.70 14.82 6.42
C ALA A 70 -9.24 14.04 7.63
N LEU A 71 -8.82 12.79 7.80
CA LEU A 71 -9.33 11.87 8.83
C LEU A 71 -8.34 11.65 9.98
N LEU A 72 -7.05 11.94 9.76
CA LEU A 72 -5.98 11.67 10.71
C LEU A 72 -5.28 12.96 11.16
N SER A 73 -4.92 13.00 12.43
CA SER A 73 -3.89 13.93 12.93
C SER A 73 -2.52 13.54 12.38
N ASP A 74 -1.53 14.43 12.50
CA ASP A 74 -0.16 14.14 12.07
C ASP A 74 0.44 12.91 12.79
N GLN A 75 0.09 12.69 14.05
CA GLN A 75 0.50 11.48 14.79
C GLN A 75 -0.16 10.21 14.25
N GLY A 76 -1.45 10.28 13.90
CA GLY A 76 -2.15 9.15 13.28
C GLY A 76 -1.59 8.83 11.89
N PHE A 77 -1.19 9.85 11.14
CA PHE A 77 -0.52 9.69 9.86
C PHE A 77 0.88 9.07 10.01
N ASP A 78 1.68 9.55 10.97
CA ASP A 78 3.02 8.99 11.27
C ASP A 78 2.93 7.51 11.65
N LEU A 79 1.95 7.13 12.46
CA LEU A 79 1.71 5.73 12.83
C LEU A 79 1.39 4.85 11.62
N MET A 80 0.63 5.36 10.65
CA MET A 80 0.28 4.64 9.42
C MET A 80 1.42 4.55 8.41
N ASN A 81 2.39 5.46 8.49
CA ASN A 81 3.51 5.55 7.56
C ASN A 81 4.81 4.93 8.11
N LYS A 82 4.72 4.23 9.25
CA LYS A 82 5.81 3.45 9.89
C LYS A 82 5.73 1.98 9.55
#